data_AF-A0A4P7L673-F1
#
_entry.id   AF-A0A4P7L673-F1
#
_cell.length_a   1.000
_cell.length_b   1.000
_cell.length_c   1.000
_cell.angle_alpha   90.00
_cell.angle_beta   90.00
_cell.angle_gamma   90.00
#
_symmetry.space_group_name_H-M   'P 1'
#
loop_
_entity.id
_entity.type
_entity.pdbx_description
1 polymer ?
#
loop_
_entity_poly.entity_id
_entity_poly.type
_entity_poly.pdbx_seq_one_letter_code
_entity_poly.pdbx_strand_id
1 'polypeptide(L)'
;MLLGPSGVGKTNLAIGLGLKAVQAKKKTRFTTAAELMLQLSTAKRQNKLKQYLSRSVMATKLLIIDEIGYLPFGREEANLFSM
;
A
#
# COMPACT_ATOMS: atom_id res chain seq x y z
N MET A 1 -7.93 -0.54 10.80
CA MET A 1 -7.68 0.65 9.95
C MET A 1 -7.42 1.83 10.89
N LEU A 2 -6.31 2.56 10.74
CA LEU A 2 -6.03 3.76 11.54
C LEU A 2 -6.54 4.98 10.77
N LEU A 3 -7.54 5.68 11.32
CA LEU A 3 -8.20 6.84 10.71
C LEU A 3 -8.13 8.03 11.66
N GLY A 4 -7.96 9.24 11.11
CA GLY A 4 -7.88 10.49 11.88
C GLY A 4 -7.11 11.59 11.14
N PRO A 5 -7.14 12.85 11.63
CA PRO A 5 -6.48 14.00 11.02
C PRO A 5 -4.98 13.79 10.77
N SER A 6 -4.37 14.58 9.87
CA SER A 6 -2.91 14.54 9.70
C SER A 6 -2.19 14.88 11.01
N GLY A 7 -1.01 14.30 11.25
CA GLY A 7 -0.20 14.58 12.44
C GLY A 7 -0.57 13.81 13.73
N VAL A 8 -1.66 13.04 13.79
CA VAL A 8 -2.08 12.32 15.01
C VAL A 8 -1.32 11.00 15.29
N GLY A 9 -0.17 10.77 14.64
CA GLY A 9 0.69 9.61 14.90
C GLY A 9 0.25 8.28 14.29
N LYS A 10 -0.70 8.26 13.36
CA LYS A 10 -1.20 7.02 12.69
C LYS A 10 -0.08 6.21 12.05
N THR A 11 0.78 6.87 11.27
CA THR A 11 1.95 6.27 10.64
C THR A 11 2.93 5.73 11.69
N ASN A 12 3.18 6.48 12.76
CA ASN A 12 4.06 6.05 13.84
C ASN A 12 3.55 4.77 14.54
N LEU A 13 2.24 4.69 14.82
CA LEU A 13 1.62 3.49 15.37
C LEU A 13 1.71 2.30 14.41
N ALA A 14 1.47 2.53 13.11
CA ALA A 14 1.61 1.49 12.10
C ALA A 14 3.05 0.96 12.01
N ILE A 15 4.04 1.85 12.04
CA ILE A 15 5.46 1.50 12.08
C ILE A 15 5.80 0.70 13.35
N GLY A 16 5.35 1.15 14.52
CA GLY A 16 5.58 0.44 15.78
C GLY A 16 5.02 -1.00 15.74
N LEU A 17 3.81 -1.18 15.19
CA LEU A 17 3.23 -2.50 14.97
C LEU A 17 4.06 -3.35 14.00
N GLY A 18 4.51 -2.74 12.89
CA GLY A 18 5.39 -3.39 11.91
C GLY A 18 6.69 -3.86 12.53
N LEU A 19 7.34 -3.03 13.33
CA LEU A 19 8.56 -3.38 14.05
C LEU A 19 8.35 -4.56 15.00
N LYS A 20 7.24 -4.56 15.75
CA LYS A 20 6.89 -5.71 16.63
C LYS A 20 6.66 -6.99 15.83
N ALA A 21 6.03 -6.91 14.66
CA ALA A 21 5.84 -8.09 13.80
C ALA A 21 7.18 -8.61 13.24
N VAL A 22 8.09 -7.72 12.84
CA VAL A 22 9.45 -8.09 12.39
C VAL A 22 10.24 -8.73 13.53
N GLN A 23 10.18 -8.16 14.74
CA GLN A 23 10.80 -8.75 15.94
C GLN A 23 10.26 -10.16 16.24
N ALA A 24 8.98 -10.40 15.99
CA ALA A 24 8.35 -11.72 16.06
C ALA A 24 8.63 -12.63 14.85
N LYS A 25 9.62 -12.29 14.01
CA LYS A 25 10.01 -13.01 12.78
C LYS A 25 8.85 -13.20 11.78
N LYS A 26 7.84 -12.33 11.82
CA LYS A 26 6.75 -12.33 10.84
C LYS A 26 7.18 -11.53 9.63
N LYS A 27 7.13 -12.15 8.44
CA LYS A 27 7.40 -11.48 7.17
C LYS A 27 6.41 -10.32 6.99
N THR A 28 6.93 -9.10 7.05
CA THR A 28 6.15 -7.87 7.10
C THR A 28 6.55 -6.97 5.93
N ARG A 29 5.58 -6.27 5.32
CA ARG A 29 5.82 -5.30 4.26
C ARG A 29 5.11 -4.00 4.59
N PHE A 30 5.79 -2.88 4.34
CA PHE A 30 5.23 -1.55 4.37
C PHE A 30 5.24 -0.98 2.94
N THR A 31 4.21 -0.24 2.55
CA THR A 31 4.10 0.42 1.24
C THR A 31 3.08 1.56 1.35
N THR A 32 3.17 2.56 0.49
CA THR A 32 2.08 3.55 0.36
C THR A 32 1.02 3.01 -0.60
N ALA A 33 -0.20 3.53 -0.50
CA ALA A 33 -1.27 3.15 -1.40
C ALA A 33 -0.94 3.50 -2.87
N ALA A 34 -0.31 4.67 -3.11
CA ALA A 34 0.12 5.10 -4.44
C ALA A 34 1.17 4.16 -5.05
N GLU A 35 2.20 3.80 -4.28
CA GLU A 35 3.24 2.86 -4.71
C GLU A 35 2.64 1.49 -5.02
N LEU A 36 1.76 0.97 -4.15
CA LEU A 36 1.10 -0.31 -4.37
C LEU A 36 0.29 -0.30 -5.67
N MET A 37 -0.45 0.77 -5.96
CA MET A 37 -1.22 0.90 -7.20
C MET A 37 -0.31 0.95 -8.44
N LEU A 38 0.78 1.72 -8.38
CA LEU A 38 1.76 1.80 -9.47
C LEU A 38 2.36 0.43 -9.78
N GLN A 39 2.75 -0.32 -8.75
CA GLN A 39 3.31 -1.66 -8.89
C GLN A 39 2.29 -2.67 -9.44
N LEU A 40 1.04 -2.62 -8.97
CA LEU A 40 -0.05 -3.45 -9.49
C LEU A 40 -0.34 -3.15 -10.97
N SER A 41 -0.41 -1.87 -11.33
CA SER A 41 -0.64 -1.40 -12.70
C SER A 41 0.47 -1.86 -13.64
N THR A 42 1.72 -1.71 -13.21
CA THR A 42 2.90 -2.19 -13.95
C THR A 42 2.92 -3.70 -14.11
N ALA A 43 2.67 -4.45 -13.03
CA ALA A 43 2.61 -5.91 -13.07
C ALA A 43 1.48 -6.42 -13.97
N LYS A 44 0.34 -5.71 -14.00
CA LYS A 44 -0.77 -6.01 -14.93
C LYS A 44 -0.34 -5.80 -16.38
N ARG A 45 0.28 -4.66 -16.73
CA ARG A 45 0.80 -4.40 -18.08
C ARG A 45 1.82 -5.44 -18.54
N GLN A 46 2.61 -5.99 -17.61
CA GLN A 46 3.62 -7.01 -17.89
C GLN A 46 3.10 -8.45 -17.81
N ASN A 47 1.79 -8.68 -17.64
CA ASN A 47 1.19 -10.00 -17.42
C ASN A 47 1.77 -10.79 -16.21
N LYS A 48 2.34 -10.09 -15.23
CA LYS A 48 2.96 -10.64 -14.01
C LYS A 48 2.13 -10.41 -12.75
N LEU A 49 0.88 -9.96 -12.88
CA LEU A 49 0.02 -9.59 -11.75
C LEU A 49 -0.11 -10.70 -10.69
N LYS A 50 -0.37 -11.95 -11.10
CA LYS A 50 -0.48 -13.09 -10.17
C LYS A 50 0.80 -13.32 -9.37
N GLN A 51 1.96 -13.21 -10.02
CA GLN A 51 3.26 -13.36 -9.38
C GLN A 51 3.52 -12.24 -8.38
N TYR A 52 3.19 -11.00 -8.74
CA TYR A 52 3.29 -9.86 -7.84
C TYR A 52 2.40 -10.04 -6.60
N LEU A 53 1.12 -10.39 -6.77
CA LEU A 53 0.20 -10.63 -5.66
C LEU A 53 0.68 -11.75 -4.74
N SER A 54 1.19 -12.84 -5.31
CA SER A 54 1.75 -13.95 -4.53
C SER A 54 2.92 -13.50 -3.65
N ARG A 55 3.85 -12.73 -4.19
CA ARG A 55 5.08 -12.33 -3.48
C ARG A 55 4.89 -11.15 -2.53
N SER A 56 4.15 -10.13 -2.98
CA SER A 56 4.04 -8.84 -2.29
C SER A 56 2.86 -8.76 -1.34
N VAL A 57 1.83 -9.59 -1.53
CA VAL A 57 0.63 -9.61 -0.68
C VAL A 57 0.55 -10.94 0.07
N MET A 58 0.37 -12.07 -0.64
CA MET A 58 0.07 -13.36 -0.02
C MET A 58 1.24 -13.95 0.79
N ALA A 59 2.48 -13.71 0.39
CA ALA A 59 3.65 -14.20 1.11
C ALA A 59 3.98 -13.37 2.37
N THR A 60 3.28 -12.26 2.62
CA THR A 60 3.47 -11.44 3.82
C THR A 60 2.45 -11.82 4.88
N LYS A 61 2.88 -11.86 6.15
CA LYS A 61 2.00 -12.10 7.31
C LYS A 61 1.41 -10.79 7.85
N LEU A 62 2.03 -9.66 7.55
CA LEU A 62 1.52 -8.32 7.82
C LEU A 62 1.86 -7.42 6.64
N LEU A 63 0.84 -6.84 6.01
CA LEU A 63 0.98 -5.80 4.99
C LEU A 63 0.41 -4.50 5.56
N ILE A 64 1.27 -3.49 5.71
CA ILE A 64 0.89 -2.15 6.13
C ILE A 64 0.83 -1.29 4.87
N ILE A 65 -0.33 -0.68 4.64
CA ILE A 65 -0.56 0.25 3.54
C ILE A 65 -0.87 1.61 4.17
N ASP A 66 0.01 2.58 3.96
CA ASP A 66 -0.17 3.95 4.44
C ASP A 66 -0.71 4.86 3.34
N GLU A 67 -1.10 6.08 3.71
CA GLU A 67 -1.46 7.16 2.78
C GLU A 67 -2.64 6.83 1.84
N ILE A 68 -3.54 5.94 2.26
CA ILE A 68 -4.72 5.53 1.47
C ILE A 68 -5.58 6.74 1.08
N GLY A 69 -5.63 7.78 1.94
CA GLY A 69 -6.38 9.02 1.68
C GLY A 69 -5.78 9.93 0.61
N TYR A 70 -4.59 9.64 0.10
CA TYR A 70 -3.90 10.41 -0.95
C TYR A 70 -3.81 9.68 -2.28
N LEU A 71 -4.52 8.55 -2.44
CA LEU A 71 -4.71 7.96 -3.76
C LEU A 71 -5.30 9.05 -4.69
N PRO A 72 -4.87 9.15 -5.96
CA PRO A 72 -5.35 10.13 -6.92
C PRO A 72 -6.80 9.89 -7.37
N PHE A 73 -7.70 9.55 -6.44
CA PHE A 73 -9.15 9.58 -6.61
C PHE A 73 -9.74 10.96 -6.25
N GLY A 74 -8.91 12.00 -6.19
CA GLY A 74 -9.34 13.39 -6.09
C GLY A 74 -9.55 14.02 -7.46
N ARG A 75 -10.67 13.71 -8.12
CA ARG A 75 -11.28 14.49 -9.22
C ARG A 75 -10.54 14.74 -10.55
N GLU A 76 -9.25 14.44 -10.73
CA GLU A 76 -8.55 14.77 -12.00
C GLU A 76 -8.22 13.60 -12.94
N GLU A 77 -8.60 12.36 -12.64
CA GLU A 77 -8.63 11.29 -13.66
C GLU A 77 -9.98 11.19 -14.39
N ALA A 78 -10.95 12.07 -14.11
CA ALA A 78 -12.22 12.13 -14.84
C ALA A 78 -12.12 12.83 -16.21
N ASN A 79 -11.04 13.59 -16.48
CA ASN A 79 -10.90 14.40 -17.69
C ASN A 79 -9.64 14.11 -18.54
N LEU A 80 -8.74 13.23 -18.10
CA LEU A 80 -7.50 12.97 -18.84
C LEU A 80 -7.60 11.85 -19.89
N PHE A 81 -8.80 11.28 -20.08
CA PHE A 81 -9.14 10.35 -21.16
C PHE A 81 -10.29 10.86 -22.07
N SER A 82 -10.60 12.15 -22.00
CA SER A 82 -11.38 12.83 -23.04
C SER A 82 -10.44 13.63 -23.95
N MET A 83 -9.60 12.93 -24.70
CA MET A 83 -9.06 13.35 -26.00
C MET A 83 -8.40 12.17 -26.70
#